data_AF-C3N0U5-F1
#
_entry.id   AF-C3N0U5-F1
#
_cell.length_a   1.000
_cell.length_b   1.000
_cell.length_c   1.000
_cell.angle_alpha   90.00
_cell.angle_beta   90.00
_cell.angle_gamma   90.00
#
_symmetry.space_group_name_H-M   'P 1'
#
loop_
_entity.id
_entity.type
_entity.pdbx_description
1 polymer ?
#
loop_
_entity_poly.entity_id
_entity_poly.type
_entity_poly.pdbx_seq_one_letter_code
_entity_poly.pdbx_strand_id
1 'polypeptide(L)'
;MARLSDKDLIKFIGYIIRIILLFGIGVQIVITIYGIISSIFSLNLLDLVNVTITGPLLILVLIELYIAVNSYLSGKERSIINVIDAGISFFVRELILELFSQNYNITNILIIAGVVGILSFSRFIANR
;
A
#
# COMPACT_ATOMS: atom_id res chain seq x y z
N MET A 1 29.45 17.19 -21.05
CA MET A 1 28.62 16.51 -20.03
C MET A 1 27.21 16.40 -20.58
N ALA A 2 26.72 15.19 -20.83
CA ALA A 2 25.36 15.00 -21.32
C ALA A 2 24.36 15.53 -20.29
N ARG A 3 23.55 16.52 -20.66
CA ARG A 3 22.45 17.01 -19.82
C ARG A 3 21.38 15.92 -19.82
N LEU A 4 21.26 15.19 -18.70
CA LEU A 4 20.11 14.32 -18.48
C LEU A 4 18.85 15.17 -18.59
N SER A 5 17.93 14.76 -19.47
CA SER A 5 16.61 15.38 -19.57
C SER A 5 15.81 15.02 -18.33
N ASP A 6 15.02 15.96 -17.79
CA ASP A 6 14.12 15.72 -16.66
C ASP A 6 13.20 14.51 -16.90
N LYS A 7 12.84 14.27 -18.16
CA LYS A 7 12.04 13.12 -18.60
C LYS A 7 12.76 11.79 -18.38
N ASP A 8 14.07 11.74 -18.62
CA ASP A 8 14.87 10.53 -18.42
C ASP A 8 15.09 10.27 -16.94
N LEU A 9 15.26 11.33 -16.14
CA LEU A 9 15.34 11.25 -14.69
C LEU A 9 14.06 10.69 -14.06
N ILE A 10 12.89 11.18 -14.49
CA ILE A 10 11.57 10.69 -14.01
C ILE A 10 11.37 9.21 -14.37
N LYS A 11 11.72 8.80 -15.60
CA LYS A 11 11.63 7.40 -16.01
C LYS A 11 12.56 6.49 -15.21
N PHE A 12 13.79 6.95 -14.96
CA PHE A 12 14.77 6.21 -14.19
C PHE A 12 14.32 6.00 -12.73
N ILE A 13 13.87 7.07 -12.07
CA ILE A 13 13.30 6.99 -10.70
C ILE A 13 12.10 6.06 -10.68
N GLY A 14 11.21 6.18 -11.66
CA GLY A 14 10.05 5.32 -11.80
C GLY A 14 10.39 3.84 -11.93
N TYR A 15 11.43 3.51 -12.69
CA TYR A 15 11.91 2.14 -12.85
C TYR A 15 12.47 1.57 -11.54
N ILE A 16 13.25 2.37 -10.80
CA ILE A 16 13.75 2.00 -9.47
C ILE A 16 12.58 1.70 -8.52
N ILE A 17 11.58 2.59 -8.45
CA ILE A 17 10.41 2.39 -7.59
C ILE A 17 9.66 1.10 -7.95
N ARG A 18 9.49 0.80 -9.24
CA ARG A 18 8.85 -0.47 -9.67
C ARG A 18 9.60 -1.70 -9.18
N ILE A 19 10.94 -1.70 -9.29
CA ILE A 19 11.76 -2.83 -8.82
C ILE A 19 11.61 -3.00 -7.31
N ILE A 20 11.68 -1.92 -6.55
CA ILE A 20 11.51 -1.94 -5.09
C ILE A 20 10.13 -2.49 -4.72
N LEU A 21 9.07 -2.05 -5.40
CA LEU A 21 7.70 -2.52 -5.14
C LEU A 21 7.54 -4.00 -5.49
N LEU A 22 8.05 -4.46 -6.65
CA LEU A 22 8.00 -5.87 -7.02
C LEU A 22 8.76 -6.75 -6.04
N PHE A 23 9.95 -6.31 -5.62
CA PHE A 23 10.74 -7.00 -4.61
C PHE A 23 9.99 -7.05 -3.28
N GLY A 24 9.42 -5.92 -2.84
CA GLY A 24 8.61 -5.83 -1.62
C GLY A 24 7.41 -6.77 -1.64
N ILE A 25 6.68 -6.85 -2.76
CA ILE A 25 5.57 -7.80 -2.95
C ILE A 25 6.07 -9.23 -2.79
N GLY A 26 7.15 -9.61 -3.49
CA GLY A 26 7.71 -10.95 -3.43
C GLY A 26 8.15 -11.34 -2.01
N VAL A 27 8.90 -10.47 -1.34
CA VAL A 27 9.34 -10.67 0.04
C VAL A 27 8.14 -10.79 0.98
N GLN A 28 7.14 -9.92 0.84
CA GLN A 28 5.97 -9.93 1.72
C GLN A 28 5.14 -11.21 1.54
N ILE A 29 5.03 -11.73 0.32
CA ILE A 29 4.40 -13.03 0.05
C ILE A 29 5.13 -14.13 0.83
N VAL A 30 6.45 -14.19 0.72
CA VAL A 30 7.27 -15.21 1.42
C VAL A 30 7.11 -15.10 2.94
N ILE A 31 7.18 -13.88 3.48
CA ILE A 31 6.99 -13.62 4.92
C ILE A 31 5.59 -14.06 5.37
N THR A 32 4.56 -13.74 4.59
CA THR A 32 3.17 -14.08 4.92
C THR A 32 2.98 -15.59 4.93
N ILE A 33 3.48 -16.30 3.92
CA ILE A 33 3.40 -17.77 3.85
C ILE A 33 4.15 -18.40 5.02
N TYR A 34 5.38 -17.95 5.29
CA TYR A 34 6.17 -18.44 6.42
C TYR A 34 5.47 -18.21 7.76
N GLY A 35 4.90 -17.02 7.96
CA GLY A 35 4.16 -16.67 9.18
C GLY A 35 2.91 -17.54 9.37
N ILE A 36 2.15 -17.80 8.30
CA ILE A 36 0.98 -18.71 8.35
C ILE A 36 1.42 -20.11 8.77
N ILE A 37 2.46 -20.65 8.11
CA ILE A 37 2.98 -21.99 8.41
C ILE A 37 3.47 -22.07 9.86
N SER A 38 4.27 -21.10 10.31
CA SER A 38 4.78 -21.03 11.69
C SER A 38 3.65 -20.93 12.73
N SER A 39 2.59 -20.19 12.42
CA SER A 39 1.42 -20.03 13.32
C SER A 39 0.61 -21.33 13.45
N ILE A 40 0.51 -22.10 12.35
CA ILE A 40 -0.11 -23.43 12.37
C ILE A 40 0.69 -24.38 13.26
N PHE A 41 2.02 -24.42 13.13
CA PHE A 41 2.87 -25.32 13.92
C PHE A 41 2.90 -24.97 15.41
N SER A 42 2.77 -23.71 15.76
CA SER A 42 2.72 -23.25 17.16
C SER A 42 1.33 -23.34 17.79
N LEU A 43 0.31 -23.77 17.05
CA LEU A 43 -1.10 -23.84 17.49
C LEU A 43 -1.65 -22.50 18.02
N ASN A 44 -1.04 -21.37 17.63
CA ASN A 44 -1.47 -20.05 18.07
C ASN A 44 -2.51 -19.47 17.11
N LEU A 45 -3.79 -19.66 17.46
CA LEU A 45 -4.92 -19.19 16.67
C LEU A 45 -4.97 -17.67 16.51
N LEU A 46 -4.55 -16.90 17.52
CA LEU A 46 -4.56 -15.45 17.46
C LEU A 46 -3.52 -14.95 16.45
N ASP A 47 -2.31 -15.50 16.49
CA ASP A 47 -1.25 -15.15 15.56
C ASP A 47 -1.59 -15.58 14.13
N LEU A 48 -2.22 -16.75 13.98
CA LEU A 48 -2.70 -17.21 12.68
C LEU A 48 -3.70 -16.23 12.06
N VAL A 49 -4.69 -15.76 12.83
CA VAL A 49 -5.67 -14.76 12.36
C VAL A 49 -4.96 -13.46 12.01
N ASN A 50 -4.08 -12.96 12.88
CA ASN A 50 -3.35 -11.72 12.65
C ASN A 50 -2.49 -11.77 11.39
N VAL A 51 -1.69 -12.82 11.19
CA VAL A 51 -0.84 -12.96 10.00
C VAL A 51 -1.68 -13.12 8.73
N THR A 52 -2.80 -13.85 8.80
CA THR A 52 -3.70 -14.06 7.65
C THR A 52 -4.42 -12.79 7.22
N ILE A 53 -4.57 -11.80 8.11
CA ILE A 53 -5.17 -10.51 7.77
C ILE A 53 -4.10 -9.50 7.36
N THR A 54 -3.10 -9.29 8.23
CA THR A 54 -2.10 -8.22 8.09
C THR A 54 -1.20 -8.37 6.86
N GLY A 55 -0.77 -9.60 6.56
CA GLY A 55 0.11 -9.91 5.44
C GLY A 55 -0.56 -9.66 4.09
N PRO A 56 -1.71 -10.29 3.79
CA PRO A 56 -2.45 -10.07 2.55
C PRO A 56 -2.88 -8.63 2.32
N LEU A 57 -3.28 -7.90 3.38
CA LEU A 57 -3.58 -6.47 3.26
C LEU A 57 -2.37 -5.65 2.81
N LEU A 58 -1.17 -5.96 3.33
CA LEU A 58 0.05 -5.27 2.88
C LEU A 58 0.39 -5.61 1.43
N ILE A 59 0.22 -6.87 1.03
CA ILE A 59 0.42 -7.29 -0.36
C ILE A 59 -0.51 -6.51 -1.30
N LEU A 60 -1.78 -6.39 -0.93
CA LEU A 60 -2.77 -5.65 -1.72
C LEU A 60 -2.39 -4.18 -1.88
N VAL A 61 -1.99 -3.50 -0.79
CA VAL A 61 -1.52 -2.11 -0.84
C VAL A 61 -0.28 -1.95 -1.72
N LEU A 62 0.68 -2.87 -1.62
CA LEU A 62 1.88 -2.82 -2.47
C LEU A 62 1.55 -3.00 -3.96
N ILE A 63 0.58 -3.85 -4.29
CA ILE A 63 0.07 -4.03 -5.66
C ILE A 63 -0.59 -2.74 -6.15
N GLU A 64 -1.41 -2.10 -5.33
CA GLU A 64 -2.05 -0.83 -5.70
C GLU A 64 -1.03 0.28 -5.94
N LEU A 65 -0.02 0.41 -5.08
CA LEU A 65 1.09 1.34 -5.28
C LEU A 65 1.84 1.04 -6.58
N TYR A 66 2.08 -0.24 -6.89
CA TYR A 66 2.71 -0.65 -8.14
C TYR A 66 1.88 -0.22 -9.36
N ILE A 67 0.57 -0.45 -9.32
CA ILE A 67 -0.36 -0.03 -10.39
C ILE A 67 -0.37 1.50 -10.53
N ALA A 68 -0.38 2.24 -9.42
CA ALA A 68 -0.34 3.70 -9.41
C ALA A 68 0.93 4.25 -10.07
N VAL A 69 2.10 3.74 -9.66
CA VAL A 69 3.39 4.12 -10.25
C VAL A 69 3.45 3.75 -11.74
N ASN A 70 2.94 2.58 -12.12
CA ASN A 70 2.93 2.16 -13.52
C ASN A 70 2.05 3.08 -14.39
N SER A 71 0.86 3.44 -13.90
CA SER A 71 -0.03 4.39 -14.57
C SER A 71 0.56 5.80 -14.68
N TYR A 72 1.23 6.28 -13.63
CA TYR A 72 1.90 7.58 -13.62
C TYR A 72 2.99 7.67 -14.69
N LEU A 73 3.89 6.67 -14.73
CA LEU A 73 4.99 6.65 -15.69
C LEU A 73 4.54 6.43 -17.14
N SER A 74 3.38 5.79 -17.32
CA SER A 74 2.77 5.59 -18.65
C SER A 74 2.06 6.85 -19.16
N GLY A 75 1.98 7.92 -18.36
CA GLY A 75 1.30 9.16 -18.72
C GLY A 75 -0.21 9.01 -18.89
N LYS A 76 -0.83 8.00 -18.25
CA LYS A 76 -2.28 7.81 -18.33
C LYS A 76 -2.99 8.97 -17.64
N GLU A 77 -4.09 9.45 -18.23
CA GLU A 77 -4.89 10.57 -17.71
C GLU A 77 -5.39 10.35 -16.27
N ARG A 78 -5.60 9.09 -15.87
CA ARG A 78 -6.03 8.71 -14.52
C ARG A 78 -4.89 8.45 -13.53
N SER A 79 -3.68 8.91 -13.82
CA SER A 79 -2.50 8.68 -12.97
C SER A 79 -2.68 9.20 -11.54
N ILE A 80 -3.23 10.40 -11.36
CA ILE A 80 -3.47 11.01 -10.04
C ILE A 80 -4.54 10.22 -9.27
N ILE A 81 -5.62 9.81 -9.93
CA ILE A 81 -6.70 9.02 -9.29
C ILE A 81 -6.13 7.71 -8.75
N ASN A 82 -5.26 7.03 -9.51
CA ASN A 82 -4.64 5.80 -9.05
C ASN A 82 -3.74 6.00 -7.82
N VAL A 83 -3.05 7.16 -7.72
CA VAL A 83 -2.23 7.49 -6.54
C VAL A 83 -3.12 7.75 -5.32
N ILE A 84 -4.25 8.45 -5.51
CA ILE A 84 -5.22 8.68 -4.44
C ILE A 84 -5.83 7.35 -3.98
N ASP A 85 -6.18 6.45 -4.91
CA ASP A 85 -6.74 5.13 -4.59
C ASP A 85 -5.76 4.29 -3.77
N ALA A 86 -4.48 4.22 -4.19
CA ALA A 86 -3.44 3.53 -3.44
C ALA A 86 -3.21 4.15 -2.05
N GLY A 87 -3.32 5.47 -1.94
CA GLY A 87 -3.28 6.17 -0.66
C GLY A 87 -4.45 5.80 0.24
N ILE A 88 -5.68 5.80 -0.28
CA ILE A 88 -6.88 5.40 0.47
C ILE A 88 -6.72 3.96 0.97
N SER A 89 -6.28 3.03 0.13
CA SER A 89 -6.08 1.62 0.52
C SER A 89 -5.03 1.46 1.61
N PHE A 90 -3.93 2.22 1.54
CA PHE A 90 -2.92 2.26 2.61
C PHE A 90 -3.54 2.71 3.95
N PHE A 91 -4.28 3.83 3.97
CA PHE A 91 -4.87 4.32 5.22
C PHE A 91 -6.03 3.44 5.72
N VAL A 92 -6.81 2.85 4.83
CA VAL A 92 -7.84 1.86 5.20
C VAL A 92 -7.19 0.63 5.82
N ARG A 93 -6.05 0.16 5.29
CA ARG A 93 -5.26 -0.90 5.92
C ARG A 93 -4.84 -0.50 7.34
N GLU A 94 -4.26 0.68 7.53
CA GLU A 94 -3.84 1.13 8.87
C GLU A 94 -5.03 1.23 9.84
N LEU A 95 -6.20 1.67 9.36
CA LEU A 95 -7.43 1.69 10.15
C LEU A 95 -7.82 0.29 10.59
N ILE A 96 -7.81 -0.70 9.68
CA ILE A 96 -8.10 -2.09 10.02
C ILE A 96 -7.08 -2.59 11.04
N LEU A 97 -5.78 -2.35 10.85
CA LEU A 97 -4.76 -2.81 11.79
C LEU A 97 -4.92 -2.21 13.19
N GLU A 98 -5.26 -0.93 13.29
CA GLU A 98 -5.51 -0.26 14.56
C GLU A 98 -6.73 -0.85 15.28
N LEU A 99 -7.79 -1.22 14.53
CA LEU A 99 -8.98 -1.87 15.10
C LEU A 99 -8.72 -3.30 15.61
N PHE A 100 -7.77 -4.01 15.00
CA PHE A 100 -7.36 -5.35 15.42
C PHE A 100 -6.16 -5.34 16.40
N SER A 101 -5.64 -4.16 16.75
CA SER A 101 -4.56 -4.00 17.71
C SER A 101 -5.07 -4.22 19.14
N GLN A 102 -4.25 -4.88 19.98
CA GLN A 102 -4.55 -5.04 21.41
C GLN A 102 -4.50 -3.71 22.19
N ASN A 103 -3.87 -2.68 21.62
CA ASN A 103 -3.72 -1.34 22.21
C ASN A 103 -4.34 -0.27 21.30
N TYR A 104 -5.59 -0.44 20.90
CA TYR A 104 -6.25 0.51 20.01
C TYR A 104 -6.31 1.92 20.62
N ASN A 105 -5.96 2.94 19.83
CA ASN A 105 -6.06 4.34 20.24
C ASN A 105 -7.12 5.06 19.40
N ILE A 106 -8.19 5.53 20.07
CA ILE A 106 -9.30 6.23 19.42
C ILE A 106 -8.83 7.48 18.64
N THR A 107 -7.79 8.16 19.12
CA THR A 107 -7.23 9.35 18.47
C THR A 107 -6.56 8.97 17.15
N ASN A 108 -5.82 7.86 17.11
CA ASN A 108 -5.21 7.37 15.87
C ASN A 108 -6.28 7.00 14.84
N ILE A 109 -7.34 6.31 15.27
CA ILE A 109 -8.46 5.93 14.40
C ILE A 109 -9.11 7.17 13.78
N LEU A 110 -9.38 8.21 14.59
CA LEU A 110 -9.98 9.45 14.11
C LEU A 110 -9.08 10.19 13.12
N ILE A 111 -7.77 10.22 13.37
CA ILE A 111 -6.79 10.84 12.46
C ILE A 111 -6.79 10.09 11.11
N ILE A 112 -6.69 8.76 11.14
CA ILE A 112 -6.68 7.94 9.93
C ILE A 112 -7.99 8.10 9.15
N ALA A 113 -9.14 8.04 9.85
CA ALA A 113 -10.46 8.26 9.23
C ALA A 113 -10.58 9.64 8.58
N GLY A 114 -10.06 10.68 9.24
CA GLY A 114 -10.00 12.03 8.69
C GLY A 114 -9.18 12.10 7.39
N VAL A 115 -8.01 11.45 7.36
CA VAL A 115 -7.16 11.37 6.15
C VAL A 115 -7.88 10.64 5.01
N VAL A 116 -8.54 9.51 5.30
CA VAL A 116 -9.35 8.77 4.31
C VAL A 116 -10.46 9.67 3.77
N GLY A 117 -11.13 10.46 4.63
CA GLY A 117 -12.14 11.42 4.21
C GLY A 117 -11.60 12.48 3.25
N ILE A 118 -10.45 13.08 3.56
CA ILE A 118 -9.77 14.08 2.72
C ILE A 118 -9.36 13.49 1.37
N LEU A 119 -8.78 12.28 1.36
CA LEU A 119 -8.38 11.61 0.13
C LEU A 119 -9.59 11.23 -0.72
N SER A 120 -10.66 10.73 -0.10
CA SER A 120 -11.92 10.41 -0.78
C SER A 120 -12.55 11.65 -1.42
N PHE A 121 -12.52 12.79 -0.72
CA PHE A 121 -12.98 14.06 -1.26
C PHE A 121 -12.07 14.57 -2.40
N SER A 122 -10.76 14.42 -2.26
CA SER A 122 -9.78 14.75 -3.30
C SER A 122 -9.99 13.90 -4.57
N ARG A 123 -10.30 12.61 -4.40
CA ARG A 123 -10.69 11.71 -5.50
C ARG A 123 -11.96 12.17 -6.18
N PHE A 124 -12.98 12.57 -5.41
CA PHE A 124 -14.24 13.06 -5.96
C PHE A 124 -14.03 14.31 -6.83
N ILE A 125 -13.19 15.24 -6.40
CA ILE A 125 -12.82 16.41 -7.20
C ILE A 125 -12.03 16.01 -8.44
N ALA A 126 -11.01 15.15 -8.31
CA ALA A 126 -10.13 14.76 -9.41
C ALA A 126 -10.84 13.92 -10.50
N ASN A 127 -11.98 13.30 -10.18
CA ASN A 127 -12.78 12.52 -11.12
C ASN A 127 -13.82 13.37 -11.88
N ARG A 128 -13.96 14.66 -11.54
CA ARG A 128 -14.90 15.60 -12.16
C ARG A 128 -14.18 16.53 -13.13
#